data_AF-A0A3B9L7K2-F1
#
_entry.id   AF-A0A3B9L7K2-F1
#
_cell.length_a   1.000
_cell.length_b   1.000
_cell.length_c   1.000
_cell.angle_alpha   90.00
_cell.angle_beta   90.00
_cell.angle_gamma   90.00
#
_symmetry.space_group_name_H-M   'P 1'
#
loop_
_entity.id
_entity.type
_entity.pdbx_description
1 polymer ?
#
loop_
_entity_poly.entity_id
_entity_poly.type
_entity_poly.pdbx_seq_one_letter_code
_entity_poly.pdbx_strand_id
1 'polypeptide(L)' 'MKWTDSQRIAEALYDQYPEVNPSTIRFTDLMEWVLALEE' A
#
# COMPACT_ATOMS: atom_id res chain seq x y z
N MET A 1 8.44 -5.09 -6.73
CA MET A 1 9.03 -4.85 -5.39
C MET A 1 9.07 -6.21 -4.67
N LYS A 2 9.57 -6.38 -3.44
CA LYS A 2 9.28 -7.63 -2.69
C LYS A 2 8.23 -7.33 -1.64
N TRP A 3 7.32 -8.27 -1.39
CA TRP A 3 6.35 -8.18 -0.28
C TRP A 3 7.01 -8.05 1.10
N THR A 4 8.26 -8.49 1.24
CA THR A 4 9.07 -8.31 2.45
C THR A 4 9.51 -6.87 2.67
N ASP A 5 9.48 -6.02 1.63
CA ASP A 5 9.88 -4.61 1.69
C ASP A 5 8.71 -3.74 2.18
N SER A 6 8.09 -4.15 3.29
CA SER A 6 6.83 -3.59 3.81
C SER A 6 6.88 -2.07 4.01
N GLN A 7 8.02 -1.54 4.46
CA GLN A 7 8.19 -0.10 4.65
C GLN A 7 8.16 0.67 3.32
N ARG A 8 8.83 0.16 2.28
CA ARG A 8 8.85 0.78 0.96
C ARG A 8 7.46 0.75 0.30
N ILE A 9 6.75 -0.35 0.49
CA ILE A 9 5.35 -0.49 0.06
C ILE A 9 4.47 0.55 0.77
N ALA A 10 4.61 0.70 2.08
CA ALA A 10 3.84 1.68 2.84
C ALA A 10 4.13 3.13 2.43
N GLU A 11 5.39 3.47 2.18
CA GLU A 11 5.80 4.79 1.67
C GLU A 11 5.16 5.06 0.30
N ALA A 12 5.24 4.11 -0.63
CA ALA A 12 4.64 4.24 -1.96
C ALA A 12 3.11 4.38 -1.91
N LEU A 13 2.43 3.65 -1.02
CA LEU A 13 0.99 3.80 -0.81
C LEU A 13 0.63 5.15 -0.18
N TYR A 14 1.45 5.65 0.74
CA TYR A 14 1.21 6.94 1.40
C TYR A 14 1.42 8.12 0.44
N ASP A 15 2.38 8.01 -0.47
CA ASP A 15 2.60 9.01 -1.53
C ASP A 15 1.41 9.10 -2.50
N GLN A 16 0.74 7.98 -2.79
CA GLN A 16 -0.44 7.96 -3.67
C GLN A 16 -1.75 8.30 -2.95
N TYR A 17 -1.88 7.91 -1.68
CA TYR A 17 -3.10 8.04 -0.89
C TYR A 17 -2.85 8.77 0.44
N PRO A 18 -2.37 10.04 0.43
CA PRO A 18 -1.97 10.75 1.65
C PRO A 18 -3.15 11.06 2.59
N GLU A 19 -4.37 11.14 2.05
CA GLU A 19 -5.58 11.46 2.83
C GLU A 19 -6.30 10.22 3.40
N VAL A 20 -5.89 9.02 3.00
CA VAL A 20 -6.51 7.78 3.47
C VAL A 20 -5.96 7.43 4.85
N ASN A 21 -6.86 7.15 5.80
CA ASN A 21 -6.46 6.63 7.11
C ASN A 21 -6.06 5.14 7.01
N PRO A 22 -4.78 4.78 7.24
CA PRO A 22 -4.31 3.40 7.08
C PRO A 22 -5.04 2.41 7.98
N SER A 23 -5.49 2.84 9.16
CA SER A 23 -6.20 1.99 10.14
C SER A 23 -7.61 1.60 9.70
N THR A 24 -8.13 2.20 8.63
CA THR A 24 -9.47 1.90 8.09
C THR A 24 -9.45 0.98 6.87
N ILE A 25 -8.26 0.66 6.35
CA ILE A 25 -8.11 -0.12 5.12
C ILE A 25 -8.32 -1.61 5.43
N ARG A 26 -9.14 -2.28 4.63
CA ARG A 26 -9.31 -3.74 4.70
C ARG A 26 -8.13 -4.41 4.00
N PHE A 27 -7.68 -5.56 4.51
CA PHE A 27 -6.52 -6.25 3.92
C PHE A 27 -6.71 -6.64 2.44
N THR A 28 -7.95 -6.90 2.00
CA THR A 28 -8.25 -7.17 0.59
C THR A 28 -7.95 -5.95 -0.29
N ASP A 29 -8.40 -4.77 0.13
CA ASP A 29 -8.19 -3.52 -0.60
C ASP A 29 -6.70 -3.15 -0.58
N LEU A 30 -6.04 -3.33 0.57
CA LEU A 30 -4.60 -3.12 0.69
C LEU A 30 -3.83 -4.02 -0.28
N MET A 31 -4.18 -5.30 -0.38
CA MET A 31 -3.52 -6.22 -1.31
C MET A 31 -3.70 -5.78 -2.77
N GLU A 32 -4.89 -5.34 -3.16
CA GLU A 32 -5.14 -4.79 -4.50
C GLU A 32 -4.27 -3.56 -4.78
N TRP A 33 -4.14 -2.65 -3.81
CA TRP A 33 -3.30 -1.47 -3.96
C TRP A 33 -1.82 -1.82 -4.07
N VAL A 34 -1.33 -2.78 -3.28
CA VAL A 34 0.06 -3.24 -3.36
C VAL A 34 0.36 -3.90 -4.70
N LEU A 35 -0.58 -4.69 -5.25
CA LEU A 35 -0.41 -5.28 -6.59
C LEU A 35 -0.37 -4.21 -7.69
N ALA A 36 -1.13 -3.11 -7.54
CA ALA A 36 -1.11 -1.98 -8.46
C ALA A 36 0.20 -1.16 -8.41
N LEU A 37 0.99 -1.27 -7.33
CA LEU A 37 2.31 -0.65 -7.22
C LEU A 37 3.42 -1.40 -7.97
N GLU A 38 3.17 -2.63 -8.42
CA GLU A 38 4.20 -3.52 -9.00
C GLU A 38 4.19 -3.58 -10.55
N GLU A 39 3.71 -2.55 -11.25
CA GLU A 39 4.03 -2.30 -12.67
C GLU A 39 5.33 -1.50 -12.86
#